data_AF-A0A3M2M9U7-F1
#
_entry.id   AF-A0A3M2M9U7-F1
#
_cell.length_a   1.000
_cell.length_b   1.000
_cell.length_c   1.000
_cell.angle_alpha   90.00
_cell.angle_beta   90.00
_cell.angle_gamma   90.00
#
_symmetry.space_group_name_H-M   'P 1'
#
loop_
_entity.id
_entity.type
_entity.pdbx_description
1 polymer ?
#
loop_
_entity_poly.entity_id
_entity_poly.type
_entity_poly.pdbx_seq_one_letter_code
_entity_poly.pdbx_strand_id
1 'polypeptide(L)'
;MARRSIALLGALAAAAALTPVAAGPAQADEARHERIIVCGKLHVRDFGRVIGHECSPAYLGPLDDFVIARAGTFERFFCERGFADGWFRVEGVECRPLWF
;
A
#
# COMPACT_ATOMS: atom_id res chain seq x y z
N MET A 1 -19.48 26.31 65.87
CA MET A 1 -18.15 26.85 66.19
C MET A 1 -17.31 26.81 64.92
N ALA A 2 -16.83 27.96 64.44
CA ALA A 2 -15.96 28.07 63.29
C ALA A 2 -14.51 27.77 63.69
N ARG A 3 -13.81 26.95 62.91
CA ARG A 3 -12.35 26.99 62.82
C ARG A 3 -11.94 26.79 61.37
N ARG A 4 -11.61 27.93 60.74
CA ARG A 4 -10.89 28.04 59.48
C ARG A 4 -9.43 27.62 59.74
N SER A 5 -8.88 26.78 58.88
CA SER A 5 -7.43 26.63 58.73
C SER A 5 -7.10 26.54 57.24
N ILE A 6 -6.27 27.47 56.82
CA ILE A 6 -5.78 27.74 55.46
C ILE A 6 -4.36 27.15 55.35
N ALA A 7 -3.94 26.88 54.11
CA ALA A 7 -2.58 26.66 53.63
C ALA A 7 -2.06 25.21 53.73
N LEU A 8 -1.30 24.65 52.78
CA LEU A 8 -0.39 25.29 51.83
C LEU A 8 -0.47 24.66 50.43
N LEU A 9 -0.26 25.53 49.44
CA LEU A 9 0.08 25.22 48.06
C LEU A 9 1.36 24.36 48.00
N GLY A 10 1.27 23.20 47.35
CA GLY A 10 2.43 22.46 46.84
C GLY A 10 2.44 22.54 45.31
N ALA A 11 3.02 23.61 44.77
CA ALA A 11 3.30 23.71 43.34
C ALA A 11 4.60 22.94 43.03
N LEU A 12 4.47 21.76 42.41
CA LEU A 12 5.59 21.07 41.77
C LEU A 12 5.44 21.26 40.26
N ALA A 13 6.10 22.32 39.77
CA ALA A 13 6.32 22.55 38.35
C ALA A 13 7.39 21.58 37.85
N ALA A 14 6.99 20.51 37.18
CA ALA A 14 7.88 19.72 36.35
C ALA A 14 7.73 20.18 34.90
N ALA A 15 8.53 21.17 34.52
CA ALA A 15 8.71 21.58 33.14
C ALA A 15 9.53 20.51 32.40
N ALA A 16 8.86 19.50 31.84
CA ALA A 16 9.46 18.66 30.82
C ALA A 16 9.29 19.36 29.47
N ALA A 17 10.38 19.97 29.00
CA ALA A 17 10.48 20.50 27.65
C ALA A 17 10.35 19.34 26.65
N LEU A 18 9.13 19.12 26.14
CA LEU A 18 8.90 18.32 24.96
C LEU A 18 9.29 19.18 23.76
N THR A 19 10.51 18.98 23.28
CA THR A 19 10.93 19.47 21.96
C THR A 19 9.93 18.99 20.90
N PRO A 20 9.52 19.86 19.96
CA PRO A 20 8.68 19.42 18.86
C PRO A 20 9.44 18.36 18.08
N VAL A 21 8.92 17.13 18.06
CA VAL A 21 9.26 16.18 17.01
C VAL A 21 8.76 16.83 15.74
N ALA A 22 9.69 17.42 14.99
CA ALA A 22 9.48 17.75 13.61
C ALA A 22 9.03 16.46 12.94
N ALA A 23 7.74 16.34 12.66
CA ALA A 23 7.21 15.42 11.67
C ALA A 23 7.80 15.89 10.34
N GLY A 24 9.06 15.54 10.09
CA GLY A 24 9.59 15.51 8.74
C GLY A 24 8.62 14.67 7.92
N PRO A 25 8.33 15.05 6.66
CA PRO A 25 7.58 14.17 5.81
C PRO A 25 8.33 12.85 5.84
N ALA A 26 7.73 11.83 6.45
CA ALA A 26 8.13 10.47 6.22
C ALA A 26 8.06 10.35 4.70
N GLN A 27 9.22 10.41 4.07
CA GLN A 27 9.40 9.96 2.71
C GLN A 27 9.01 8.49 2.78
N ALA A 28 7.71 8.22 2.62
CA ALA A 28 7.18 6.96 2.16
C ALA A 28 7.59 6.81 0.68
N ASP A 29 8.89 6.92 0.45
CA ASP A 29 9.61 6.32 -0.64
C ASP A 29 10.09 4.96 -0.11
N GLU A 30 9.14 4.22 0.47
CA GLU A 30 9.28 2.78 0.55
C GLU A 30 9.11 2.34 -0.88
N ALA A 31 10.26 2.16 -1.56
CA ALA A 31 10.39 1.67 -2.92
C ALA A 31 9.14 0.89 -3.30
N ARG A 32 8.30 1.48 -4.16
CA ARG A 32 7.16 0.80 -4.80
C ARG A 32 7.80 -0.35 -5.57
N HIS A 33 7.99 -1.48 -4.90
CA HIS A 33 8.44 -2.70 -5.53
C HIS A 33 7.30 -3.09 -6.44
N GLU A 34 7.39 -2.65 -7.70
CA GLU A 34 6.48 -3.04 -8.77
C GLU A 34 6.38 -4.57 -8.73
N ARG A 35 5.30 -5.09 -8.17
CA ARG A 35 5.13 -6.55 -8.06
C ARG A 35 4.86 -7.06 -9.46
N ILE A 36 5.85 -7.70 -10.06
CA ILE A 36 5.66 -8.36 -11.36
C ILE A 36 5.02 -9.72 -11.10
N ILE A 37 3.79 -9.87 -11.55
CA ILE A 37 3.03 -11.12 -11.52
C ILE A 37 3.03 -11.70 -12.92
N VAL A 38 3.69 -12.84 -13.07
CA VAL A 38 3.77 -13.56 -14.33
C VAL A 38 2.63 -14.57 -14.43
N CYS A 39 1.89 -14.50 -15.53
CA CYS A 39 0.73 -15.34 -15.82
C CYS A 39 0.91 -16.06 -17.16
N GLY A 40 0.41 -17.29 -17.29
CA GLY A 40 0.44 -18.03 -18.55
C GLY A 40 -0.41 -17.37 -19.65
N LYS A 41 -1.54 -16.76 -19.26
CA LYS A 41 -2.50 -16.14 -20.18
C LYS A 41 -2.94 -14.79 -19.67
N LEU A 42 -3.09 -13.82 -20.58
CA LEU A 42 -3.71 -12.52 -20.32
C LEU A 42 -4.93 -12.30 -21.21
N HIS A 43 -5.99 -11.76 -20.63
CA HIS A 43 -7.16 -11.25 -21.32
C HIS A 43 -7.31 -9.77 -20.99
N VAL A 44 -7.07 -8.93 -21.99
CA VAL A 44 -7.37 -7.50 -21.91
C VAL A 44 -8.85 -7.33 -22.18
N ARG A 45 -9.55 -6.67 -21.26
CA ARG A 45 -10.94 -6.25 -21.41
C ARG A 45 -10.99 -4.73 -21.58
N ASP A 46 -12.15 -4.24 -22.00
CA ASP A 46 -12.36 -2.81 -22.17
C ASP A 46 -12.11 -2.02 -20.88
N PHE A 47 -11.81 -0.72 -21.02
CA PHE A 47 -11.62 0.23 -19.93
C PHE A 47 -10.45 -0.09 -18.96
N GLY A 48 -9.35 -0.64 -19.48
CA GLY A 48 -8.14 -0.85 -18.67
C GLY A 48 -8.27 -1.97 -17.64
N ARG A 49 -9.11 -2.98 -17.90
CA ARG A 49 -9.18 -4.19 -17.06
C ARG A 49 -8.36 -5.30 -17.70
N VAL A 50 -7.46 -5.94 -16.94
CA VAL A 50 -6.64 -7.06 -17.41
C VAL A 50 -6.84 -8.25 -16.48
N ILE A 51 -7.14 -9.41 -17.04
CA ILE A 51 -7.30 -10.65 -16.28
C ILE A 51 -6.19 -11.61 -16.68
N GLY A 52 -5.36 -11.98 -15.71
CA GLY A 52 -4.36 -13.03 -15.83
C GLY A 52 -4.88 -14.36 -15.32
N HIS A 53 -4.55 -15.45 -16.01
CA HIS A 53 -4.76 -16.82 -15.57
C HIS A 53 -3.44 -17.58 -15.54
N GLU A 54 -3.42 -18.68 -14.78
CA GLU A 54 -2.21 -19.48 -14.59
C GLU A 54 -1.08 -18.59 -14.03
N CYS A 55 -1.45 -17.68 -13.13
CA CYS A 55 -0.54 -16.80 -12.43
C CYS A 55 -0.01 -17.51 -11.18
N SER A 56 1.24 -17.29 -10.81
CA SER A 56 1.78 -17.73 -9.53
C SER A 56 2.09 -16.52 -8.64
N PRO A 57 1.06 -15.83 -8.10
CA PRO A 57 1.32 -14.70 -7.23
C PRO A 57 1.85 -15.20 -5.88
N ALA A 58 2.88 -14.56 -5.35
CA ALA A 58 3.41 -14.85 -4.01
C ALA A 58 2.44 -14.45 -2.88
N TYR A 59 1.35 -13.74 -3.23
CA TYR A 59 0.39 -13.17 -2.31
C TYR A 59 -1.03 -13.29 -2.86
N LEU A 60 -1.99 -13.62 -2.00
CA LEU A 60 -3.42 -13.61 -2.29
C LEU A 60 -4.08 -12.44 -1.56
N GLY A 61 -4.99 -11.74 -2.24
CA GLY A 61 -5.66 -10.57 -1.70
C GLY A 61 -5.53 -9.33 -2.59
N PRO A 62 -5.78 -8.14 -2.03
CA PRO A 62 -5.71 -6.88 -2.78
C PRO A 62 -4.29 -6.60 -3.26
N LEU A 63 -4.19 -6.04 -4.47
CA LEU A 63 -2.95 -5.64 -5.10
C LEU A 63 -3.04 -4.17 -5.47
N ASP A 64 -1.95 -3.44 -5.29
CA ASP A 64 -1.80 -2.05 -5.70
C ASP A 64 -0.45 -1.89 -6.40
N ASP A 65 -0.37 -0.99 -7.37
CA ASP A 65 0.84 -0.64 -8.14
C ASP A 65 1.67 -1.86 -8.60
N PHE A 66 1.07 -2.71 -9.42
CA PHE A 66 1.67 -3.99 -9.82
C PHE A 66 1.67 -4.16 -11.33
N VAL A 67 2.53 -5.05 -11.82
CA VAL A 67 2.65 -5.37 -13.24
C VAL A 67 2.15 -6.77 -13.49
N ILE A 68 1.21 -6.95 -14.42
CA ILE A 68 0.83 -8.26 -14.93
C ILE A 68 1.58 -8.48 -16.25
N ALA A 69 2.30 -9.60 -16.35
CA ALA A 69 3.06 -9.97 -17.54
C ALA A 69 2.64 -11.35 -18.05
N ARG A 70 2.60 -11.53 -19.37
CA ARG A 70 2.38 -12.87 -19.96
C ARG A 70 3.72 -13.60 -20.06
N ALA A 71 3.75 -14.84 -19.57
CA ALA A 71 4.92 -15.71 -19.67
C ALA A 71 5.32 -15.93 -21.14
N GLY A 72 6.62 -15.79 -21.43
CA GLY A 72 7.17 -16.03 -22.76
C GLY A 72 6.84 -14.97 -23.81
N THR A 73 6.23 -13.84 -23.44
CA THR A 73 6.00 -12.72 -24.36
C THR A 73 6.44 -11.39 -23.77
N PHE A 74 6.31 -10.35 -24.59
CA PHE A 74 6.59 -8.96 -24.26
C PHE A 74 5.35 -8.21 -23.74
N GLU A 75 4.20 -8.89 -23.60
CA GLU A 75 2.97 -8.27 -23.09
C GLU A 75 3.09 -8.00 -21.59
N ARG A 76 3.09 -6.72 -21.21
CA ARG A 76 3.15 -6.26 -19.83
C ARG A 76 2.17 -5.11 -19.62
N PHE A 77 1.50 -5.11 -18.48
CA PHE A 77 0.54 -4.09 -18.10
C PHE A 77 0.81 -3.63 -16.68
N PHE A 78 0.99 -2.33 -16.48
CA PHE A 78 0.99 -1.74 -15.15
C PHE A 78 -0.46 -1.47 -14.74
N CYS A 79 -0.86 -1.94 -13.57
CA CYS A 79 -2.20 -1.77 -13.02
C CYS A 79 -2.12 -1.06 -11.66
N GLU A 80 -2.97 -0.05 -11.47
CA GLU A 80 -2.99 0.72 -10.22
C GLU A 80 -3.57 -0.11 -9.07
N ARG A 81 -4.58 -0.93 -9.35
CA ARG A 81 -5.30 -1.73 -8.35
C ARG A 81 -5.73 -3.07 -8.90
N GLY A 82 -5.96 -4.04 -8.03
CA GLY A 82 -6.33 -5.38 -8.42
C GLY A 82 -6.54 -6.34 -7.27
N PHE A 83 -6.70 -7.61 -7.62
CA PHE A 83 -6.87 -8.68 -6.66
C PHE A 83 -6.28 -9.98 -7.20
N ALA A 84 -5.51 -10.68 -6.36
CA ALA A 84 -5.07 -12.05 -6.60
C ALA A 84 -5.97 -13.02 -5.85
N ASP A 85 -6.69 -13.87 -6.59
CA ASP A 85 -7.48 -14.94 -6.00
C ASP A 85 -6.71 -16.27 -5.97
N GLY A 86 -7.06 -17.14 -5.03
CA GLY A 86 -6.36 -18.40 -4.76
C GLY A 86 -6.42 -19.44 -5.88
N TRP A 87 -7.08 -19.14 -7.00
CA TRP A 87 -7.22 -20.03 -8.15
C TRP A 87 -6.27 -19.67 -9.30
N PHE A 88 -5.08 -19.13 -8.98
CA PHE A 88 -4.06 -18.70 -9.95
C PHE A 88 -4.56 -17.63 -10.92
N ARG A 89 -5.53 -16.82 -10.49
CA ARG A 89 -6.07 -15.72 -11.27
C ARG A 89 -5.72 -14.39 -10.59
N VAL A 90 -5.33 -13.44 -11.42
CA VAL A 90 -5.09 -12.07 -11.00
C VAL A 90 -5.89 -11.13 -11.88
N GLU A 91 -6.59 -10.20 -11.26
CA GLU A 91 -7.35 -9.18 -11.95
C GLU A 91 -6.77 -7.81 -11.64
N GLY A 92 -6.44 -7.06 -12.68
CA GLY A 92 -6.03 -5.67 -12.60
C GLY A 92 -7.07 -4.73 -13.18
N VAL A 93 -7.13 -3.53 -12.61
CA VAL A 93 -8.00 -2.42 -13.00
C VAL A 93 -7.12 -1.18 -13.21
N GLU A 94 -7.56 -0.26 -14.06
CA GLU A 94 -6.79 0.94 -14.44
C GLU A 94 -5.41 0.57 -15.03
N CYS A 95 -5.39 -0.53 -15.78
CA CYS A 95 -4.20 -1.06 -16.40
C CYS A 95 -3.84 -0.30 -17.68
N ARG A 96 -2.55 -0.02 -17.83
CA ARG A 96 -1.95 0.56 -19.04
C ARG A 96 -0.86 -0.35 -19.61
N PRO A 97 -0.79 -0.51 -20.94
CA PRO A 97 0.28 -1.27 -21.56
C PRO A 97 1.63 -0.60 -21.31
N LEU A 98 2.65 -1.40 -21.04
CA LEU A 98 4.04 -0.95 -20.97
C LEU A 98 4.72 -1.28 -22.30
N TRP A 99 5.09 -0.24 -23.05
CA TRP A 99 5.87 -0.37 -24.28
C TRP A 99 7.35 -0.19 -23.96
N PHE A 100 8.19 -1.03 -24.54
CA PHE A 100 9.66 -0.92 -24.52
C PHE A 100 10.20 -1.08 -25.93
#